data_AF-A0A7Y5F389-F1
#
_entry.id   AF-A0A7Y5F389-F1
#
_cell.length_a   1.000
_cell.length_b   1.000
_cell.length_c   1.000
_cell.angle_alpha   90.00
_cell.angle_beta   90.00
_cell.angle_gamma   90.00
#
_symmetry.space_group_name_H-M   'P 1'
#
loop_
_entity.id
_entity.type
_entity.pdbx_description
1 polymer ?
#
loop_
_entity_poly.entity_id
_entity_poly.type
_entity_poly.pdbx_seq_one_letter_code
_entity_poly.pdbx_strand_id
1 'polypeptide(L)'
;MIVIVQILNTILQVFTWVILIHVLLSWFLPPDHSIRFSLSRVVEPFLKPIRDLIPPLGMFDFSPVILLILLQLLQQLIVRILL
;
A
#
# COMPACT_ATOMS: atom_id res chain seq x y z
N MET A 1 -13.47 -11.43 -19.50
CA MET A 1 -12.46 -11.46 -18.42
C MET A 1 -11.41 -10.34 -18.51
N ILE A 2 -10.91 -9.98 -19.69
CA ILE A 2 -9.84 -8.97 -19.87
C ILE A 2 -10.17 -7.60 -19.24
N VAL A 3 -11.39 -7.07 -19.46
CA VAL A 3 -11.81 -5.77 -18.89
C VAL A 3 -11.79 -5.78 -17.35
N ILE A 4 -12.22 -6.88 -16.73
CA ILE A 4 -12.20 -7.04 -15.28
C ILE A 4 -10.76 -7.00 -14.76
N VAL A 5 -9.85 -7.71 -15.42
CA VAL A 5 -8.41 -7.71 -15.09
C VAL A 5 -7.82 -6.31 -15.20
N GLN A 6 -8.16 -5.55 -16.25
CA GLN A 6 -7.69 -4.17 -16.42
C GLN A 6 -8.19 -3.23 -15.31
N ILE A 7 -9.45 -3.33 -14.92
CA ILE A 7 -10.02 -2.52 -13.83
C ILE A 7 -9.31 -2.86 -12.51
N LEU A 8 -9.16 -4.15 -12.18
CA LEU A 8 -8.47 -4.58 -10.97
C LEU A 8 -7.01 -4.12 -10.93
N ASN A 9 -6.28 -4.30 -12.05
CA ASN A 9 -4.90 -3.83 -12.17
C ASN A 9 -4.78 -2.32 -11.98
N THR A 10 -5.72 -1.55 -12.52
CA THR A 10 -5.75 -0.09 -12.36
C THR A 10 -5.93 0.29 -10.89
N ILE A 11 -6.86 -0.36 -10.19
CA ILE A 11 -7.10 -0.13 -8.75
C ILE A 11 -5.85 -0.45 -7.93
N LEU A 12 -5.20 -1.58 -8.18
CA LEU A 12 -3.97 -1.98 -7.47
C LEU A 12 -2.81 -1.01 -7.75
N GLN A 13 -2.68 -0.50 -8.97
CA GLN A 13 -1.68 0.51 -9.33
C GLN A 13 -1.95 1.85 -8.63
N VAL A 14 -3.19 2.32 -8.63
CA VAL A 14 -3.57 3.55 -7.89
C VAL A 14 -3.25 3.39 -6.41
N PHE A 15 -3.59 2.25 -5.82
CA PHE A 15 -3.31 1.98 -4.41
C PHE A 15 -1.81 1.90 -4.11
N THR A 16 -1.03 1.32 -5.02
CA THR A 16 0.45 1.33 -4.98
C THR A 16 0.99 2.76 -4.93
N TRP A 17 0.50 3.66 -5.79
CA TRP A 17 0.89 5.07 -5.77
C TRP A 17 0.48 5.77 -4.48
N VAL A 18 -0.71 5.49 -3.95
CA VAL A 18 -1.17 6.04 -2.67
C VAL A 18 -0.22 5.66 -1.53
N ILE A 19 0.23 4.39 -1.47
CA ILE A 19 1.21 3.93 -0.47
C ILE A 19 2.56 4.63 -0.66
N LEU A 20 3.06 4.73 -1.90
CA LEU A 20 4.32 5.42 -2.17
C LEU A 20 4.27 6.89 -1.74
N ILE A 21 3.19 7.60 -2.09
CA ILE A 21 2.99 8.99 -1.66
C ILE A 21 2.92 9.06 -0.13
N HIS A 22 2.19 8.16 0.53
CA HIS A 22 2.11 8.11 1.98
C HIS A 22 3.49 7.96 2.64
N VAL A 23 4.33 7.04 2.13
CA VAL A 23 5.70 6.83 2.62
C VAL A 23 6.55 8.07 2.41
N LEU A 24 6.53 8.65 1.21
CA LEU A 24 7.28 9.88 0.91
C LEU A 24 6.84 11.01 1.84
N LEU A 25 5.54 11.27 1.97
CA LEU A 25 5.02 12.30 2.85
C LEU A 25 5.34 12.04 4.32
N SER A 26 5.54 10.79 4.74
CA SER A 26 5.93 10.47 6.12
C SER A 26 7.32 10.99 6.49
N TRP A 27 8.21 11.17 5.51
CA TRP A 27 9.55 11.74 5.69
C TRP A 27 9.56 13.27 5.71
N PHE A 28 8.64 13.91 5.00
CA PHE A 28 8.63 15.37 4.84
C PHE A 28 7.61 16.09 5.74
N LEU A 29 6.49 15.44 6.07
CA LEU A 29 5.39 16.06 6.80
C LEU A 29 5.20 15.41 8.17
N PRO A 30 4.87 16.19 9.22
CA PRO A 30 4.59 15.63 10.54
C PRO A 30 3.25 14.86 10.56
N PRO A 31 3.04 13.93 11.52
CA PRO A 31 1.90 13.00 11.52
C PRO A 31 0.52 13.67 11.57
N ASP A 32 0.44 14.86 12.15
CA ASP A 32 -0.75 15.70 12.33
C ASP A 32 -1.10 16.53 11.09
N HIS A 33 -0.22 16.60 10.09
CA HIS A 33 -0.52 17.30 8.85
C HIS A 33 -1.74 16.70 8.14
N SER A 34 -2.75 17.52 7.82
CA SER A 34 -4.06 17.06 7.32
C SER A 34 -3.97 16.07 6.16
N ILE A 35 -3.12 16.33 5.16
CA ILE A 35 -2.94 15.45 4.01
C ILE A 35 -2.35 14.09 4.41
N ARG A 36 -1.33 14.08 5.28
CA ARG A 36 -0.69 12.85 5.76
C ARG A 36 -1.67 12.04 6.62
N PHE A 37 -2.44 12.71 7.46
CA PHE A 37 -3.45 12.10 8.30
C PHE A 37 -4.62 11.50 7.49
N SER A 38 -5.08 12.18 6.43
CA SER A 38 -6.09 11.63 5.53
C SER A 38 -5.58 10.39 4.79
N LEU A 39 -4.34 10.44 4.28
CA LEU A 39 -3.71 9.29 3.61
C LEU A 39 -3.49 8.12 4.57
N SER A 40 -3.05 8.39 5.81
CA SER A 40 -2.85 7.32 6.79
C SER A 40 -4.15 6.58 7.06
N ARG A 41 -5.31 7.25 7.19
CA ARG A 41 -6.60 6.57 7.35
C ARG A 41 -6.92 5.56 6.25
N VAL A 42 -6.47 5.80 5.02
CA VAL A 42 -6.68 4.90 3.89
C VAL A 42 -5.71 3.72 3.93
N VAL A 43 -4.46 3.97 4.29
CA VAL A 43 -3.37 2.99 4.18
C VAL A 43 -3.20 2.15 5.47
N GLU A 44 -3.51 2.72 6.63
CA GLU A 44 -3.32 2.11 7.96
C GLU A 44 -4.06 0.77 8.15
N PRO A 45 -5.30 0.57 7.66
CA PRO A 45 -5.97 -0.73 7.76
C PRO A 45 -5.19 -1.88 7.09
N PHE A 46 -4.35 -1.56 6.11
CA PHE A 46 -3.52 -2.51 5.37
C PHE A 46 -2.11 -2.63 5.95
N LEU A 47 -1.56 -1.55 6.51
CA LEU A 47 -0.25 -1.56 7.17
C LEU A 47 -0.29 -2.16 8.57
N LYS A 48 -1.35 -1.91 9.35
CA LYS A 48 -1.45 -2.35 10.73
C LYS A 48 -1.29 -3.86 10.91
N PRO A 49 -1.97 -4.73 10.12
CA PRO A 49 -1.77 -6.18 10.23
C PRO A 49 -0.33 -6.62 9.94
N ILE A 50 0.38 -5.89 9.05
CA ILE A 50 1.78 -6.15 8.73
C ILE A 50 2.68 -5.72 9.89
N ARG A 51 2.42 -4.54 10.48
CA ARG A 51 3.14 -4.03 11.66
C ARG A 51 2.95 -4.92 12.89
N ASP A 52 1.77 -5.52 13.03
CA ASP A 52 1.48 -6.45 14.12
C ASP A 52 2.32 -7.75 14.00
N LEU A 53 2.65 -8.16 12.77
CA LEU A 53 3.49 -9.34 12.50
C LEU A 53 5.00 -9.01 12.51
N ILE A 54 5.38 -7.88 11.93
CA ILE A 54 6.76 -7.41 11.80
C ILE A 54 6.80 -5.97 12.31
N PRO A 55 7.05 -5.78 13.62
CA PRO A 55 7.09 -4.46 14.22
C PRO A 55 8.17 -3.56 13.57
N PRO A 56 7.94 -2.23 13.51
CA PRO A 56 8.94 -1.30 13.02
C PRO A 56 10.26 -1.40 13.80
N LEU A 57 11.39 -1.30 13.10
CA LEU A 57 12.72 -1.30 13.69
C LEU A 57 13.13 0.14 14.00
N GLY A 58 12.80 0.61 15.20
CA GLY A 58 13.03 1.99 15.62
C GLY A 58 12.19 2.97 14.78
N MET A 59 12.85 3.84 14.03
CA MET A 59 12.18 4.81 13.14
C MET A 59 11.86 4.25 11.75
N PHE A 60 12.39 3.06 11.40
CA PHE A 60 12.21 2.48 10.08
C PHE A 60 11.02 1.52 10.07
N ASP A 61 9.99 1.90 9.31
CA ASP A 61 8.84 1.06 9.05
C ASP A 61 8.98 0.38 7.68
N PHE A 62 9.21 -0.93 7.69
CA PHE A 62 9.30 -1.76 6.48
C PHE A 62 7.92 -2.27 6.00
N SER A 63 6.87 -2.06 6.78
CA SER A 63 5.52 -2.53 6.46
C SER A 63 5.01 -2.02 5.10
N PRO A 64 5.28 -0.77 4.67
CA PRO A 64 4.90 -0.31 3.33
C PRO A 64 5.58 -1.10 2.21
N VAL A 65 6.86 -1.46 2.36
CA VAL A 65 7.58 -2.26 1.35
C VAL A 65 6.96 -3.65 1.25
N ILE A 66 6.65 -4.27 2.39
CA ILE A 66 5.98 -5.57 2.44
C ILE A 66 4.60 -5.49 1.78
N LEU A 67 3.83 -4.44 2.07
CA LEU A 67 2.51 -4.23 1.45
C LEU A 67 2.63 -4.09 -0.07
N LEU A 68 3.62 -3.35 -0.57
CA LEU A 68 3.87 -3.20 -2.00
C LEU A 68 4.20 -4.54 -2.67
N ILE A 69 5.00 -5.39 -2.02
CA ILE A 69 5.30 -6.75 -2.52
C ILE A 69 4.03 -7.59 -2.56
N LEU A 70 3.21 -7.57 -1.50
CA LEU A 70 1.94 -8.30 -1.46
C LEU A 70 0.98 -7.86 -2.56
N LEU A 71 0.90 -6.55 -2.85
CA LEU A 71 0.09 -6.03 -3.95
C LEU A 71 0.57 -6.52 -5.32
N GLN A 72 1.89 -6.57 -5.55
CA GLN A 72 2.44 -7.11 -6.80
C GLN A 72 2.15 -8.61 -6.96
N LEU A 73 2.30 -9.39 -5.88
CA LEU A 73 1.95 -10.81 -5.89
C LEU A 73 0.47 -11.02 -6.16
N LEU A 74 -0.40 -10.23 -5.53
CA LEU A 74 -1.83 -10.25 -5.76
C LEU A 74 -2.17 -9.93 -7.22
N GLN A 75 -1.51 -8.93 -7.79
CA GLN A 75 -1.69 -8.55 -9.19
C GLN A 75 -1.34 -9.71 -10.14
N GLN A 76 -0.17 -10.34 -9.94
CA GLN A 76 0.26 -11.49 -10.74
C GLN A 76 -0.71 -12.67 -10.61
N LEU A 77 -1.20 -12.93 -9.40
CA LEU A 77 -2.15 -14.00 -9.13
C LEU A 77 -3.49 -13.77 -9.85
N ILE A 78 -4.03 -12.55 -9.79
CA ILE A 78 -5.27 -12.16 -10.48
C ILE A 78 -5.14 -12.38 -11.98
N VAL A 79 -4.04 -11.90 -12.58
CA VAL A 79 -3.78 -12.07 -14.01
C VAL A 79 -3.71 -13.55 -14.38
N ARG A 80 -2.99 -14.37 -13.60
CA ARG A 80 -2.81 -15.80 -13.84
C ARG A 80 -4.10 -16.62 -13.70
N ILE A 81 -5.03 -16.20 -12.84
CA ILE A 81 -6.29 -16.93 -12.60
C ILE A 81 -7.36 -16.53 -13.62
N LEU A 82 -7.41 -15.25 -14.01
CA LEU A 82 -8.51 -14.70 -14.80
C LEU A 82 -8.24 -14.66 -16.31
N LEU A 83 -6.99 -14.83 -16.74
CA LEU A 83 -6.59 -14.98 -18.14
C LEU A 83 -6.07 -16.38 -18.40
#